data_AF-A0A832YIJ9-F1
#
_entry.id   AF-A0A832YIJ9-F1
#
_cell.length_a   1.000
_cell.length_b   1.000
_cell.length_c   1.000
_cell.angle_alpha   90.00
_cell.angle_beta   90.00
_cell.angle_gamma   90.00
#
_symmetry.space_group_name_H-M   'P 1'
#
loop_
_entity.id
_entity.type
_entity.pdbx_description
1 polymer ?
#
loop_
_entity_poly.entity_id
_entity_poly.type
_entity_poly.pdbx_seq_one_letter_code
_entity_poly.pdbx_strand_id
1 'polypeptide(L)' 'FAFNLDMNLDEFSDCLDTAKYNKRVKANYDEAVKHGAQQTPTFIIVTPDGSTTKIAGAQPYSAFLKIIDPLTSAIQIEQP' A
#
# COMPACT_ATOMS: atom_id res chain seq x y z
N PHE A 1 21.36 -0.78 -2.44
CA PHE A 1 19.91 -0.65 -2.69
C PHE A 1 19.64 0.27 -3.87
N ALA A 2 19.83 1.60 -3.77
CA ALA A 2 19.67 2.52 -4.91
C ALA A 2 20.59 2.23 -6.11
N PHE A 3 21.87 1.90 -5.84
CA PHE A 3 22.84 1.49 -6.86
C PHE A 3 22.37 0.27 -7.68
N ASN A 4 21.77 -0.72 -7.01
CA ASN A 4 21.30 -1.95 -7.68
C ASN A 4 20.06 -1.72 -8.55
N LEU A 5 19.46 -0.53 -8.45
CA LEU A 5 18.30 -0.08 -9.23
C LEU A 5 18.71 0.97 -10.27
N ASP A 6 20.02 1.16 -10.51
CA ASP A 6 20.60 2.16 -11.43
C ASP A 6 20.08 3.59 -11.20
N MET A 7 19.79 3.93 -9.93
CA MET A 7 19.33 5.27 -9.54
C MET A 7 20.52 6.24 -9.42
N ASN A 8 20.25 7.54 -9.65
CA ASN A 8 21.20 8.60 -9.34
C ASN A 8 21.48 8.64 -7.82
N LEU A 9 22.72 8.33 -7.43
CA LEU A 9 23.11 8.22 -6.02
C LEU A 9 23.19 9.57 -5.31
N ASP A 10 23.53 10.64 -6.03
CA ASP A 10 23.61 11.98 -5.46
C ASP A 10 22.20 12.49 -5.14
N GLU A 11 21.25 12.32 -6.07
CA GLU A 11 19.85 12.66 -5.85
C GLU A 11 19.20 11.81 -4.75
N PHE A 12 19.52 10.51 -4.71
CA PHE A 12 19.03 9.62 -3.66
C PHE A 12 19.54 10.07 -2.28
N SER A 13 20.83 10.37 -2.17
CA SER A 13 21.44 10.79 -0.91
C SER A 13 20.90 12.15 -0.46
N ASP A 14 20.81 13.13 -1.36
CA ASP A 14 20.18 14.43 -1.06
C ASP A 14 18.74 14.27 -0.58
N CYS A 15 17.94 13.44 -1.25
CA CYS A 15 16.56 13.16 -0.86
C CYS A 15 16.46 12.57 0.56
N LEU A 16 17.38 11.67 0.92
CA LEU A 16 17.42 11.02 2.23
C LEU A 16 17.93 11.99 3.32
N ASP A 17 19.07 12.64 3.08
CA ASP A 17 19.77 13.48 4.04
C ASP A 17 18.99 14.75 4.37
N THR A 18 18.33 15.35 3.38
CA THR A 18 17.45 16.52 3.59
C THR A 18 16.10 16.14 4.20
N ALA A 19 15.83 14.84 4.36
CA ALA A 19 14.54 14.32 4.80
C ALA A 19 13.38 14.87 3.95
N LYS A 20 13.62 15.07 2.64
CA LYS A 20 12.77 15.80 1.70
C LYS A 20 11.28 15.46 1.80
N TYR A 21 10.96 14.18 2.00
CA TYR A 21 9.59 13.67 2.04
C TYR A 21 9.10 13.26 3.44
N ASN A 22 9.83 13.56 4.52
CA ASN A 22 9.49 13.10 5.87
C ASN A 22 8.07 13.52 6.30
N LYS A 23 7.66 14.75 6.00
CA LYS A 23 6.28 15.21 6.25
C LYS A 23 5.22 14.34 5.56
N ARG A 24 5.48 13.93 4.31
CA ARG A 24 4.57 13.07 3.54
C ARG A 24 4.55 11.65 4.09
N VAL A 25 5.71 11.11 4.47
CA VAL A 25 5.81 9.79 5.12
C VAL A 25 4.99 9.77 6.41
N LYS A 26 5.15 10.79 7.28
CA LYS A 26 4.36 10.91 8.50
C LYS A 26 2.86 11.07 8.22
N ALA A 27 2.47 11.92 7.27
CA ALA A 27 1.07 12.10 6.92
C ALA A 27 0.43 10.78 6.44
N ASN A 28 1.13 10.00 5.62
CA ASN A 28 0.64 8.70 5.15
C ASN A 28 0.57 7.66 6.28
N TYR A 29 1.51 7.67 7.22
CA TYR A 29 1.46 6.83 8.42
C TYR A 29 0.23 7.17 9.27
N ASP A 30 0.02 8.46 9.56
CA ASP A 30 -1.10 8.92 10.38
C ASP A 30 -2.45 8.57 9.71
N GLU A 31 -2.54 8.70 8.38
CA GLU A 31 -3.74 8.31 7.62
C GLU A 31 -3.98 6.79 7.67
N ALA A 32 -2.94 5.96 7.54
CA ALA A 32 -3.09 4.51 7.68
C ALA A 32 -3.58 4.11 9.09
N VAL A 33 -3.04 4.74 10.14
CA VAL A 33 -3.47 4.52 11.53
C VAL A 33 -4.93 4.94 11.73
N LYS A 34 -5.32 6.10 11.16
CA LYS A 34 -6.71 6.59 11.19
C LYS A 34 -7.68 5.59 10.55
N HIS A 35 -7.26 4.88 9.51
CA HIS A 35 -8.03 3.79 8.87
C HIS A 35 -7.81 2.41 9.52
N GLY A 36 -7.24 2.36 10.71
CA GLY A 36 -7.19 1.16 11.54
C GLY A 36 -6.05 0.19 11.22
N ALA A 37 -4.99 0.64 10.53
CA ALA A 37 -3.74 -0.10 10.46
C ALA A 37 -3.01 -0.06 11.81
N GLN A 38 -2.69 -1.24 12.35
CA GLN A 38 -2.03 -1.39 13.67
C GLN A 38 -0.75 -2.23 13.60
N GLN A 39 -0.58 -2.99 12.52
CA GLN A 39 0.56 -3.88 12.30
C GLN A 39 0.86 -3.97 10.81
N THR A 40 2.04 -4.47 10.46
CA THR A 40 2.44 -4.62 9.05
C THR A 40 2.69 -6.10 8.69
N PRO A 41 2.32 -6.55 7.48
CA PRO A 41 1.54 -5.80 6.49
C PRO A 41 0.07 -5.66 6.93
N THR A 42 -0.56 -4.54 6.55
CA THR A 42 -2.02 -4.36 6.59
C THR A 42 -2.44 -3.81 5.25
N PHE A 43 -3.50 -4.39 4.68
CA PHE A 43 -4.12 -3.92 3.44
C PHE A 43 -5.50 -3.37 3.76
N ILE A 44 -5.81 -2.19 3.24
CA ILE A 44 -7.11 -1.56 3.33
C ILE A 44 -7.65 -1.48 1.91
N ILE A 45 -8.67 -2.27 1.60
CA ILE A 45 -9.33 -2.31 0.30
C ILE A 45 -10.48 -1.31 0.34
N VAL A 46 -10.43 -0.29 -0.51
CA VAL A 46 -11.42 0.78 -0.61
C VAL A 46 -12.20 0.60 -1.92
N THR A 47 -13.53 0.50 -1.83
CA THR A 47 -14.42 0.36 -3.00
C THR A 47 -14.90 1.73 -3.50
N PRO A 48 -15.42 1.83 -4.75
CA PRO A 48 -15.85 3.12 -5.31
C PRO A 48 -16.95 3.85 -4.52
N ASP A 49 -17.77 3.11 -3.77
CA ASP A 49 -18.80 3.66 -2.86
C ASP A 49 -18.22 4.14 -1.51
N GLY A 50 -16.90 4.02 -1.33
CA GLY A 50 -16.19 4.42 -0.12
C GLY A 50 -16.20 3.37 0.99
N SER A 51 -16.77 2.19 0.79
CA SER A 51 -16.69 1.11 1.78
C SER A 51 -15.26 0.57 1.90
N THR A 52 -14.89 0.09 3.09
CA THR A 52 -13.52 -0.38 3.36
C THR A 52 -13.51 -1.77 3.99
N THR A 53 -12.66 -2.66 3.47
CA THR A 53 -12.37 -3.98 4.07
C THR A 53 -10.88 -4.11 4.37
N LYS A 54 -10.52 -4.72 5.51
CA LYS A 54 -9.13 -4.83 5.98
C LYS A 54 -8.61 -6.28 5.95
N ILE A 55 -7.38 -6.46 5.49
CA ILE A 55 -6.61 -7.70 5.61
C ILE A 55 -5.39 -7.42 6.49
N ALA A 56 -5.30 -8.05 7.65
CA ALA A 56 -4.25 -7.80 8.63
C ALA A 56 -3.24 -8.95 8.70
N GLY A 57 -1.96 -8.60 8.74
CA GLY A 57 -0.85 -9.54 8.81
C GLY A 57 -0.51 -10.16 7.45
N ALA A 58 0.54 -10.99 7.47
CA ALA A 58 0.92 -11.78 6.30
C ALA A 58 -0.13 -12.86 6.05
N GLN A 59 -0.99 -12.64 5.06
CA GLN A 59 -2.05 -13.57 4.67
C GLN A 59 -1.71 -14.24 3.33
N PRO A 60 -2.18 -15.48 3.09
CA PRO A 60 -1.98 -16.16 1.82
C PRO A 60 -2.83 -15.52 0.71
N TYR A 61 -2.46 -15.78 -0.54
CA TYR A 61 -3.19 -15.32 -1.74
C TYR A 61 -4.70 -15.60 -1.69
N SER A 62 -5.10 -16.77 -1.19
CA SER A 62 -6.52 -17.16 -1.07
C SER A 62 -7.34 -16.27 -0.14
N ALA A 63 -6.72 -15.61 0.84
CA ALA A 63 -7.40 -14.64 1.69
C ALA A 63 -7.75 -13.35 0.92
N PHE A 64 -6.89 -12.94 -0.01
CA PHE A 64 -7.14 -11.80 -0.88
C PHE A 64 -8.25 -12.10 -1.88
N LEU A 65 -8.23 -13.27 -2.52
CA LEU A 65 -9.25 -13.69 -3.47
C LEU A 65 -10.67 -13.62 -2.88
N LYS A 66 -10.86 -14.14 -1.66
CA LYS A 66 -12.17 -14.10 -0.97
C LYS A 66 -12.75 -12.69 -0.82
N ILE A 67 -11.90 -11.67 -0.78
CA ILE A 67 -12.31 -10.27 -0.62
C ILE A 67 -12.38 -9.56 -1.96
N ILE A 68 -11.43 -9.82 -2.86
CA ILE A 68 -11.29 -9.10 -4.14
C ILE A 68 -12.23 -9.67 -5.21
N ASP A 69 -12.41 -10.99 -5.30
CA ASP A 69 -13.19 -11.63 -6.36
C ASP A 69 -14.64 -11.14 -6.42
N PRO A 70 -15.36 -10.92 -5.30
CA PRO A 70 -16.70 -10.33 -5.35
C PRO A 70 -16.71 -8.87 -5.83
N LEU A 71 -15.62 -8.12 -5.60
CA LEU A 71 -15.48 -6.72 -6.02
C LEU A 71 -15.18 -6.62 -7.52
N THR A 72 -14.43 -7.56 -8.07
CA THR A 72 -14.09 -7.62 -9.49
C THR A 72 -15.10 -8.44 -10.30
N SER A 73 -15.88 -9.35 -9.72
CA SER A 73 -16.96 -10.02 -10.47
C SER A 73 -18.07 -9.04 -10.90
N ALA A 74 -18.16 -7.88 -10.25
CA ALA A 74 -18.98 -6.74 -10.67
C ALA A 74 -18.35 -5.90 -11.81
N ILE A 75 -17.09 -6.15 -12.17
CA ILE A 75 -16.32 -5.48 -13.22
C ILE A 75 -15.55 -6.56 -13.99
N GLN A 76 -16.12 -7.14 -15.05
CA GLN A 76 -15.51 -8.20 -15.86
C GLN A 76 -14.02 -7.91 -16.16
N ILE A 77 -13.11 -8.47 -15.35
CA ILE A 77 -11.68 -8.52 -15.64
C ILE A 77 -11.41 -9.99 -15.92
N GLU A 78 -11.33 -10.34 -17.20
CA GLU A 78 -10.75 -11.61 -17.63
C GLU A 78 -9.31 -11.66 -17.11
N GLN A 79 -9.04 -12.58 -16.18
CA GLN A 79 -7.66 -12.96 -15.88
C GLN A 79 -7.12 -13.80 -17.04
N PRO A 80 -5.89 -13.55 -17.53
CA PRO A 80 -5.20 -14.45 -18.45
C PRO A 80 -4.82 -15.78 -17.79
#